data_AF-A0A924GUP9-F1
#
_entry.id   AF-A0A924GUP9-F1
#
_cell.length_a   1.000
_cell.length_b   1.000
_cell.length_c   1.000
_cell.angle_alpha   90.00
_cell.angle_beta   90.00
_cell.angle_gamma   90.00
#
_symmetry.space_group_name_H-M   'P 1'
#
loop_
_entity.id
_entity.type
_entity.pdbx_description
1 polymer ?
#
loop_
_entity_poly.entity_id
_entity_poly.type
_entity_poly.pdbx_seq_one_letter_code
_entity_poly.pdbx_strand_id
1 'polypeptide(L)'
;ANIGWYGTAMLCYVTPKEHLGLPNRDDVKQGLIAYKIAAHAGDLAKGYPGAQMWDNAVSKARFEFRWEDQFRLAIDPDTAMAYHDETLPKENAKVAHFCSMCGPKFCSMKISQEVREFARLNPSTTTLATSAVMPGVIAIKQIDSSFEEKAKEFREGGSEIYS
;
A
#
# COMPACT_ATOMS: atom_id res chain seq x y z
N ALA A 1 -10.55 -7.40 17.66
CA ALA A 1 -11.41 -6.68 16.70
C ALA A 1 -12.87 -7.07 16.88
N ASN A 2 -13.27 -8.33 16.62
CA ASN A 2 -14.67 -8.77 16.61
C ASN A 2 -15.47 -8.36 17.85
N ILE A 3 -15.02 -8.71 19.07
CA ILE A 3 -15.76 -8.36 20.29
C ILE A 3 -15.74 -6.84 20.58
N GLY A 4 -14.69 -6.14 20.13
CA GLY A 4 -14.62 -4.67 20.19
C GLY A 4 -15.68 -4.01 19.30
N TRP A 5 -15.87 -4.52 18.07
CA TRP A 5 -16.98 -4.11 17.21
C TRP A 5 -18.34 -4.36 17.88
N TYR A 6 -18.50 -5.50 18.56
CA TYR A 6 -19.73 -5.83 19.28
C TYR A 6 -19.96 -5.03 20.58
N GLY A 7 -19.06 -4.13 20.96
CA GLY A 7 -19.28 -3.16 22.03
C GLY A 7 -18.39 -3.32 23.26
N THR A 8 -17.38 -4.20 23.25
CA THR A 8 -16.38 -4.21 24.32
C THR A 8 -15.66 -2.87 24.40
N ALA A 9 -15.68 -2.25 25.58
CA ALA A 9 -15.14 -0.90 25.81
C ALA A 9 -13.60 -0.87 25.96
N MET A 10 -12.97 -1.98 26.36
CA MET A 10 -11.54 -2.07 26.56
C MET A 10 -11.03 -3.47 26.21
N LEU A 11 -9.95 -3.54 25.43
CA LEU A 11 -9.28 -4.80 25.07
C LEU A 11 -7.94 -4.89 25.81
N CYS A 12 -7.81 -5.88 26.71
CA CYS A 12 -6.50 -6.20 27.28
C CYS A 12 -5.64 -6.85 26.20
N TYR A 13 -4.45 -6.31 25.97
CA TYR A 13 -3.54 -6.83 24.96
C TYR A 13 -2.92 -8.17 25.36
N VAL A 14 -2.51 -8.94 24.36
CA VAL A 14 -1.82 -10.22 24.51
C VAL A 14 -0.51 -10.11 23.76
N THR A 15 0.60 -10.47 24.40
CA THR A 15 1.93 -10.41 23.79
C THR A 15 2.23 -11.69 23.00
N PRO A 16 3.19 -11.66 22.06
CA PRO A 16 3.63 -12.88 21.36
C PRO A 16 4.15 -13.99 22.28
N LYS A 17 4.62 -13.64 23.49
CA LYS A 17 5.13 -14.57 24.50
C LYS A 17 4.09 -15.09 25.48
N GLU A 18 2.81 -14.77 25.27
CA GLU A 18 1.75 -15.31 26.11
C GLU A 18 1.84 -16.84 26.18
N HIS A 19 1.75 -17.38 27.40
CA HIS A 19 1.96 -18.81 27.72
C HIS A 19 3.37 -19.37 27.50
N LEU A 20 4.35 -18.54 27.14
CA LEU A 20 5.75 -18.97 26.90
C LEU A 20 6.74 -18.35 27.89
N GLY A 21 6.50 -17.12 28.37
CA GLY A 21 7.35 -16.46 29.35
C GLY A 21 7.06 -14.98 29.50
N LEU A 22 7.92 -14.27 30.23
CA LEU A 22 7.79 -12.82 30.41
C LEU A 22 8.16 -12.07 29.11
N PRO A 23 7.35 -11.08 28.69
CA PRO A 23 7.63 -10.31 27.49
C PRO A 23 8.84 -9.39 27.68
N ASN A 24 9.62 -9.22 26.62
CA ASN A 24 10.63 -8.17 26.52
C ASN A 24 10.01 -6.89 25.92
N ARG A 25 10.84 -5.85 25.72
CA ARG A 25 10.41 -4.57 25.15
C ARG A 25 9.73 -4.69 23.79
N ASP A 26 10.24 -5.55 22.92
CA ASP A 26 9.72 -5.68 21.55
C ASP A 26 8.42 -6.49 21.52
N ASP A 27 8.31 -7.51 22.38
CA ASP A 27 7.06 -8.26 22.58
C ASP A 27 5.93 -7.32 23.05
N VAL A 28 6.24 -6.39 23.95
CA VAL A 28 5.29 -5.36 24.41
C VAL A 28 4.90 -4.43 23.26
N LYS A 29 5.87 -3.93 22.47
CA LYS A 29 5.58 -3.07 21.30
C LYS A 29 4.64 -3.80 20.34
N GLN A 30 4.95 -5.03 19.96
CA GLN A 30 4.15 -5.82 19.02
C GLN A 30 2.72 -6.04 19.51
N GLY A 31 2.55 -6.41 20.80
CA GLY A 31 1.22 -6.58 21.39
C GLY A 31 0.40 -5.27 21.40
N LEU A 32 1.02 -4.14 21.75
CA LEU A 32 0.35 -2.83 21.75
C LEU A 32 -0.07 -2.40 20.35
N ILE A 33 0.80 -2.57 19.34
CA ILE A 33 0.50 -2.23 17.95
C ILE A 33 -0.64 -3.11 17.42
N ALA A 34 -0.59 -4.43 17.66
CA ALA A 34 -1.65 -5.36 17.26
C ALA A 34 -3.02 -4.98 17.86
N TYR A 35 -3.05 -4.59 19.14
CA TYR A 35 -4.29 -4.20 19.79
C TYR A 35 -4.78 -2.81 19.43
N LYS A 36 -3.88 -1.86 19.09
CA LYS A 36 -4.26 -0.59 18.47
C LYS A 36 -4.94 -0.80 17.12
N ILE A 37 -4.40 -1.67 16.27
CA ILE A 37 -5.05 -2.07 15.00
C ILE A 37 -6.43 -2.68 15.29
N ALA A 38 -6.50 -3.62 16.24
CA ALA A 38 -7.74 -4.31 16.57
C ALA A 38 -8.83 -3.39 17.15
N ALA A 39 -8.44 -2.38 17.93
CA ALA A 39 -9.34 -1.36 18.47
C ALA A 39 -9.85 -0.45 17.36
N HIS A 40 -8.94 0.11 16.53
CA HIS A 40 -9.30 0.95 15.39
C HIS A 40 -10.22 0.24 14.40
N ALA A 41 -9.95 -1.03 14.09
CA ALA A 41 -10.84 -1.84 13.27
C ALA A 41 -12.24 -2.01 13.88
N GLY A 42 -12.34 -2.12 15.21
CA GLY A 42 -13.60 -2.12 15.93
C GLY A 42 -14.33 -0.78 15.82
N ASP A 43 -13.61 0.34 15.96
CA ASP A 43 -14.18 1.69 15.82
C ASP A 43 -14.68 1.97 14.41
N LEU A 44 -13.94 1.53 13.38
CA LEU A 44 -14.39 1.58 11.99
C LEU A 44 -15.68 0.78 11.78
N ALA A 45 -15.74 -0.46 12.26
CA ALA A 45 -16.90 -1.32 12.10
C ALA A 45 -18.14 -0.80 12.87
N LYS A 46 -17.93 -0.05 13.95
CA LYS A 46 -18.99 0.65 14.69
C LYS A 46 -19.45 1.95 14.02
N GLY A 47 -18.70 2.45 13.03
CA GLY A 47 -18.93 3.76 12.43
C GLY A 47 -18.60 4.91 13.37
N TYR A 48 -17.59 4.76 14.24
CA TYR A 48 -17.22 5.81 15.19
C TYR A 48 -16.78 7.10 14.44
N PRO A 49 -17.29 8.28 14.83
CA PRO A 49 -16.97 9.53 14.14
C PRO A 49 -15.46 9.78 14.12
N GLY A 50 -14.92 10.01 12.91
CA GLY A 50 -13.50 10.32 12.72
C GLY A 50 -12.59 9.11 12.51
N ALA A 51 -13.00 7.88 12.84
CA ALA A 51 -12.17 6.70 12.61
C ALA A 51 -11.79 6.56 11.12
N GLN A 52 -12.78 6.65 10.23
CA GLN A 52 -12.57 6.56 8.79
C GLN A 52 -11.72 7.71 8.20
N MET A 53 -11.65 8.86 8.88
CA MET A 53 -10.83 9.98 8.39
C MET A 53 -9.35 9.62 8.35
N TRP A 54 -8.89 8.83 9.32
CA TRP A 54 -7.50 8.38 9.36
C TRP A 54 -7.19 7.42 8.20
N ASP A 55 -8.03 6.41 7.97
CA ASP A 55 -7.90 5.48 6.84
C ASP A 55 -7.90 6.19 5.49
N ASN A 56 -8.79 7.17 5.33
CA ASN A 56 -8.86 7.99 4.12
C ASN A 56 -7.58 8.83 3.95
N ALA A 57 -7.04 9.41 5.02
CA ALA A 57 -5.81 10.18 4.97
C ALA A 57 -4.60 9.33 4.58
N VAL A 58 -4.45 8.14 5.20
CA VAL A 58 -3.39 7.17 4.87
C VAL A 58 -3.54 6.70 3.43
N SER A 59 -4.75 6.33 3.01
CA SER A 59 -5.04 5.83 1.66
C SER A 59 -4.78 6.89 0.60
N LYS A 60 -5.13 8.16 0.89
CA LYS A 60 -4.85 9.28 0.01
C LYS A 60 -3.33 9.53 -0.11
N ALA A 61 -2.60 9.54 1.00
CA ALA A 61 -1.14 9.66 0.98
C ALA A 61 -0.48 8.55 0.15
N ARG A 62 -0.97 7.30 0.29
CA ARG A 62 -0.51 6.16 -0.51
C ARG A 62 -0.78 6.35 -2.00
N PHE A 63 -2.00 6.73 -2.37
CA PHE A 63 -2.38 6.92 -3.77
C PHE A 63 -1.65 8.09 -4.43
N GLU A 64 -1.30 9.12 -3.67
CA GLU A 64 -0.57 10.31 -4.13
C GLU A 64 0.96 10.14 -4.02
N PHE A 65 1.45 8.97 -3.61
CA PHE A 65 2.88 8.70 -3.40
C PHE A 65 3.58 9.66 -2.43
N ARG A 66 2.83 10.20 -1.45
CA ARG A 66 3.38 11.01 -0.35
C ARG A 66 3.92 10.09 0.74
N TRP A 67 5.05 9.44 0.47
CA TRP A 67 5.64 8.42 1.33
C TRP A 67 5.84 8.88 2.78
N GLU A 68 6.44 10.05 2.98
CA GLU A 68 6.65 10.65 4.30
C GLU A 68 5.34 10.81 5.08
N ASP A 69 4.28 11.28 4.42
CA ASP A 69 2.98 11.45 5.06
C ASP A 69 2.33 10.09 5.35
N GLN A 70 2.49 9.11 4.46
CA GLN A 70 2.03 7.75 4.70
C GLN A 70 2.73 7.12 5.92
N PHE A 71 4.04 7.31 6.08
CA PHE A 71 4.77 6.79 7.25
C PHE A 71 4.34 7.48 8.53
N ARG A 72 4.26 8.82 8.52
CA ARG A 72 3.82 9.60 9.71
C ARG A 72 2.40 9.27 10.14
N LEU A 73 1.54 8.90 9.21
CA LEU A 73 0.17 8.46 9.50
C LEU A 73 0.08 6.96 9.84
N ALA A 74 1.16 6.18 9.73
CA ALA A 74 1.11 4.77 10.09
C ALA A 74 0.97 4.59 11.61
N ILE A 75 0.42 3.44 12.04
CA ILE A 75 0.32 3.09 13.47
C ILE A 75 1.72 2.92 14.09
N ASP A 76 2.69 2.49 13.29
CA ASP A 76 4.10 2.36 13.65
C ASP A 76 4.99 3.00 12.56
N PRO A 77 5.21 4.33 12.61
CA PRO A 77 5.93 5.06 11.57
C PRO A 77 7.35 4.52 11.32
N ASP A 78 8.08 4.19 12.38
CA ASP A 78 9.47 3.71 12.30
C ASP A 78 9.55 2.41 11.51
N THR A 79 8.65 1.46 11.80
CA THR A 79 8.60 0.18 11.08
C THR A 79 8.19 0.35 9.64
N ALA A 80 7.19 1.21 9.37
CA ALA A 80 6.72 1.46 8.01
C ALA A 80 7.82 2.05 7.11
N MET A 81 8.60 2.99 7.65
CA MET A 81 9.75 3.59 6.96
C MET A 81 10.88 2.58 6.78
N ALA A 82 11.23 1.83 7.82
CA ALA A 82 12.28 0.81 7.77
C ALA A 82 12.01 -0.22 6.66
N TYR A 83 10.79 -0.76 6.57
CA TYR A 83 10.43 -1.75 5.55
C TYR A 83 10.49 -1.21 4.11
N HIS A 84 10.16 0.07 3.90
CA HIS A 84 10.36 0.69 2.59
C HIS A 84 11.86 0.81 2.27
N ASP A 85 12.65 1.26 3.24
CA ASP A 85 14.06 1.61 3.05
C ASP A 85 14.99 0.40 2.96
N GLU A 86 14.56 -0.78 3.44
CA GLU A 86 15.26 -2.05 3.21
C GLU A 86 15.58 -2.30 1.74
N THR A 87 14.71 -1.86 0.83
CA THR A 87 14.87 -2.06 -0.62
C THR A 87 15.09 -0.76 -1.40
N LEU A 88 14.60 0.37 -0.90
CA LEU A 88 14.68 1.67 -1.55
C LEU A 88 15.18 2.76 -0.57
N PRO A 89 16.44 2.68 -0.10
CA PRO A 89 16.93 3.53 1.00
C PRO A 89 17.20 4.99 0.59
N LYS A 90 17.25 5.28 -0.71
CA LYS A 90 17.59 6.63 -1.20
C LYS A 90 16.42 7.59 -0.99
N GLU A 91 16.71 8.83 -0.59
CA GLU A 91 15.71 9.88 -0.40
C GLU A 91 14.83 10.13 -1.64
N ASN A 92 15.38 9.96 -2.84
CA ASN A 92 14.60 10.09 -4.07
C ASN A 92 13.51 9.01 -4.24
N ALA A 93 13.60 7.89 -3.52
CA ALA A 93 12.54 6.89 -3.50
C ALA A 93 11.31 7.37 -2.72
N LYS A 94 11.46 8.30 -1.77
CA LYS A 94 10.37 8.90 -1.00
C LYS A 94 9.48 9.83 -1.81
N VAL A 95 9.87 10.12 -3.06
CA VAL A 95 9.08 10.86 -4.05
C VAL A 95 8.76 10.01 -5.28
N ALA A 96 9.12 8.72 -5.26
CA ALA A 96 8.91 7.84 -6.40
C ALA A 96 7.45 7.38 -6.49
N HIS A 97 6.92 7.33 -7.73
CA HIS A 97 5.57 6.85 -8.02
C HIS A 97 5.50 5.31 -8.14
N PHE A 98 6.28 4.60 -7.32
CA PHE A 98 6.30 3.14 -7.23
C PHE A 98 7.04 2.69 -5.96
N CYS A 99 6.88 1.42 -5.60
CA CYS A 99 7.71 0.72 -4.61
C CYS A 99 8.42 -0.48 -5.25
N SER A 100 9.26 -1.16 -4.48
CA SER A 100 10.02 -2.34 -4.93
C SER A 100 9.13 -3.51 -5.38
N MET A 101 7.90 -3.62 -4.89
CA MET A 101 6.97 -4.72 -5.23
C MET A 101 6.61 -4.79 -6.71
N CYS A 102 6.29 -3.67 -7.34
CA CYS A 102 5.83 -3.64 -8.75
C CYS A 102 6.80 -2.90 -9.68
N GLY A 103 7.73 -2.12 -9.11
CA GLY A 103 8.64 -1.29 -9.87
C GLY A 103 7.95 -0.18 -10.67
N PRO A 104 8.71 0.59 -11.47
CA PRO A 104 8.25 1.82 -12.09
C PRO A 104 7.24 1.64 -13.23
N LYS A 105 7.19 0.45 -13.85
CA LYS A 105 6.35 0.16 -15.03
C LYS A 105 5.00 -0.47 -14.68
N PHE A 106 4.90 -1.20 -13.57
CA PHE A 106 3.73 -2.03 -13.26
C PHE A 106 2.98 -1.62 -12.00
N CYS A 107 3.30 -0.46 -11.41
CA CYS A 107 2.57 0.06 -10.27
C CYS A 107 1.13 0.42 -10.67
N SER A 108 0.15 -0.30 -10.11
CA SER A 108 -1.28 -0.13 -10.40
C SER A 108 -1.80 1.28 -10.08
N MET A 109 -1.34 1.89 -8.99
CA MET A 109 -1.74 3.25 -8.60
C MET A 109 -1.23 4.29 -9.60
N LYS A 110 0.02 4.14 -10.07
CA LYS A 110 0.60 5.03 -11.09
C LYS A 110 -0.16 4.93 -12.40
N ILE A 111 -0.39 3.71 -12.89
CA ILE A 111 -1.18 3.45 -14.10
C ILE A 111 -2.58 4.07 -13.97
N SER A 112 -3.22 3.93 -12.80
CA SER A 112 -4.53 4.52 -12.54
C SER A 112 -4.51 6.06 -12.60
N GLN A 113 -3.45 6.72 -12.12
CA GLN A 113 -3.28 8.17 -12.27
C GLN A 113 -3.12 8.57 -13.74
N GLU A 114 -2.29 7.85 -14.50
CA GLU A 114 -2.06 8.11 -15.93
C GLU A 114 -3.36 7.98 -16.74
N VAL A 115 -4.18 6.95 -16.47
CA VAL A 115 -5.48 6.77 -17.10
C VAL A 115 -6.45 7.91 -16.74
N ARG A 116 -6.50 8.34 -15.47
CA ARG A 116 -7.33 9.47 -15.04
C ARG A 116 -6.93 10.76 -15.73
N GLU A 117 -5.63 11.03 -15.84
CA GLU A 117 -5.12 12.21 -16.51
C GLU A 117 -5.41 12.19 -18.01
N PHE A 118 -5.23 11.03 -18.66
CA PHE A 118 -5.60 10.85 -20.06
C PHE A 118 -7.08 11.14 -20.30
N ALA A 119 -7.97 10.62 -19.47
CA ALA A 119 -9.42 10.86 -19.57
C ALA A 119 -9.78 12.33 -19.34
N ARG A 120 -9.08 13.01 -18.42
CA ARG A 120 -9.27 14.45 -18.15
C ARG A 120 -8.86 15.31 -19.34
N LEU A 121 -7.76 14.96 -20.02
CA LEU A 121 -7.25 15.67 -21.19
C LEU A 121 -8.01 15.33 -22.48
N ASN A 122 -8.71 14.18 -22.52
CA ASN A 122 -9.44 13.69 -23.69
C ASN A 122 -10.93 13.40 -23.38
N PRO A 123 -11.71 14.43 -22.97
CA PRO A 123 -13.09 14.25 -22.51
C PRO A 123 -14.06 13.74 -23.59
N SER A 124 -13.72 13.87 -24.88
CA SER A 124 -14.53 13.39 -26.02
C SER A 124 -14.23 11.95 -26.44
N THR A 125 -13.23 11.30 -25.83
CA THR A 125 -12.75 9.95 -26.20
C THR A 125 -13.15 8.91 -25.15
N THR A 126 -14.33 9.07 -24.52
CA THR A 126 -14.84 8.18 -23.46
C THR A 126 -15.19 6.76 -23.94
N THR A 127 -15.14 6.50 -25.24
CA THR A 127 -15.01 5.13 -25.76
C THR A 127 -13.54 4.74 -25.69
N LEU A 128 -13.23 3.65 -24.97
CA LEU A 128 -11.89 3.03 -24.91
C LEU A 128 -11.31 2.78 -26.31
N ALA A 129 -10.75 3.81 -26.93
CA ALA A 129 -10.07 3.73 -28.21
C ALA A 129 -8.58 3.64 -27.94
N THR A 130 -8.07 2.44 -28.16
CA THR A 130 -6.72 1.92 -27.92
C THR A 130 -5.58 2.60 -28.70
N SER A 131 -5.72 3.87 -29.13
CA SER A 131 -4.87 4.39 -30.21
C SER A 131 -4.47 5.88 -30.17
N ALA A 132 -4.38 6.52 -29.00
CA ALA A 132 -3.75 7.84 -28.90
C ALA A 132 -2.45 7.77 -28.11
N VAL A 133 -1.33 7.61 -28.82
CA VAL A 133 0.03 7.69 -28.27
C VAL A 133 0.40 9.16 -28.15
N MET A 134 0.54 9.65 -26.91
CA MET A 134 1.15 10.95 -26.60
C MET A 134 2.54 10.72 -25.99
N PRO A 135 3.54 11.59 -26.26
CA PRO A 135 4.88 11.45 -25.70
C PRO A 135 4.82 11.63 -24.17
N GLY A 136 5.26 10.61 -23.42
CA GLY A 136 5.33 10.65 -21.95
C GLY A 136 4.20 9.94 -21.21
N VAL A 137 3.17 9.45 -21.92
CA VAL A 137 2.15 8.54 -21.35
C VAL A 137 2.45 7.14 -21.86
N ILE A 138 2.61 6.16 -20.96
CA ILE A 138 2.78 4.76 -21.38
C ILE A 138 1.46 4.35 -22.04
N ALA A 139 1.45 4.20 -23.36
CA ALA A 139 0.27 3.73 -24.07
C ALA A 139 -0.08 2.32 -23.57
N ILE A 140 -1.37 1.96 -23.50
CA ILE A 140 -1.80 0.61 -23.09
C ILE A 140 -1.03 -0.48 -23.87
N LYS A 141 -0.74 -0.25 -25.16
CA LYS A 141 0.12 -1.13 -25.98
C LYS A 141 1.56 -1.31 -25.44
N GLN A 142 2.16 -0.28 -24.83
CA GLN A 142 3.49 -0.38 -24.21
C GLN A 142 3.46 -1.14 -22.88
N ILE A 143 2.31 -1.14 -22.20
CA ILE A 143 2.08 -1.96 -21.01
C ILE A 143 1.98 -3.43 -21.43
N ASP A 144 1.19 -3.73 -22.47
CA ASP A 144 1.02 -5.09 -23.01
C ASP A 144 2.37 -5.68 -23.45
N SER A 145 3.18 -4.93 -24.21
CA SER A 145 4.50 -5.42 -24.64
C SER A 145 5.46 -5.64 -23.46
N SER A 146 5.41 -4.79 -22.43
CA SER A 146 6.24 -4.94 -21.23
C SER A 146 5.80 -6.15 -20.39
N PHE A 147 4.49 -6.44 -20.32
CA PHE A 147 3.98 -7.66 -19.69
C PHE A 147 4.34 -8.91 -20.49
N GLU A 148 4.30 -8.85 -21.82
CA GLU A 148 4.74 -9.96 -22.70
C GLU A 148 6.23 -10.28 -22.50
N GLU A 149 7.09 -9.25 -22.39
CA GLU A 149 8.51 -9.41 -22.07
C GLU A 149 8.70 -10.06 -20.70
N LYS A 150 8.00 -9.60 -19.66
CA LYS A 150 8.08 -10.21 -18.31
C LYS A 150 7.53 -11.63 -18.27
N ALA A 151 6.47 -11.92 -19.02
CA ALA A 151 5.94 -13.27 -19.17
C ALA A 151 6.90 -14.18 -19.93
N LYS A 152 7.67 -13.64 -20.88
CA LYS A 152 8.75 -14.38 -21.55
C LYS A 152 9.91 -14.65 -20.60
N GLU A 153 10.37 -13.65 -19.87
CA GLU A 153 11.44 -13.77 -18.86
C GLU A 153 11.08 -14.79 -17.77
N PHE A 154 9.84 -14.79 -17.29
CA PHE A 154 9.34 -15.79 -16.33
C PHE A 154 9.38 -17.22 -16.91
N ARG A 155 8.96 -17.39 -18.16
CA ARG A 155 9.02 -18.71 -18.84
C ARG A 155 10.45 -19.17 -19.06
N GLU A 156 11.35 -18.25 -19.44
CA GLU A 156 12.78 -18.52 -19.64
C GLU A 156 13.50 -18.82 -18.32
N GLY A 157 13.08 -18.19 -17.21
CA GLY A 157 13.56 -18.44 -15.85
C GLY A 157 13.04 -19.73 -15.21
N GLY A 158 12.48 -20.66 -15.98
CA GLY A 158 11.99 -21.96 -15.49
C GLY A 158 10.54 -21.96 -15.03
N SER A 159 9.80 -20.85 -15.18
CA SER A 159 8.42 -20.70 -14.69
C SER A 159 8.28 -20.93 -13.17
N GLU A 160 9.35 -20.68 -12.42
CA GLU A 160 9.36 -20.77 -10.97
C GLU A 160 9.12 -19.39 -10.35
N ILE A 161 8.24 -19.33 -9.35
CA ILE A 161 7.87 -18.07 -8.68
C ILE A 161 9.00 -17.58 -7.77
N TYR A 162 9.78 -18.52 -7.23
CA TYR A 162 10.93 -18.25 -6.37
C TYR A 162 12.12 -19.03 -6.93
N SER A 163 13.15 -18.30 -7.36
CA SER A 163 14.45 -18.83 -7.80
C SER A 163 15.48 -18.78 -6.69
#